data_AF-A0A956NTN8-F1
#
_entry.id   AF-A0A956NTN8-F1
#
_cell.length_a   1.000
_cell.length_b   1.000
_cell.length_c   1.000
_cell.angle_alpha   90.00
_cell.angle_beta   90.00
_cell.angle_gamma   90.00
#
_symmetry.space_group_name_H-M   'P 1'
#
loop_
_entity.id
_entity.type
_entity.pdbx_description
1 polymer ?
#
loop_
_entity_poly.entity_id
_entity_poly.type
_entity_poly.pdbx_seq_one_letter_code
_entity_poly.pdbx_strand_id
1 'polypeptide(L)'
;MSGHSKWSNIQGRKNAQDSKRGKIFQKISREIYMAVKKGGPDPNMNPSLRMVMDKAKSSNMPNDNIDRAIKKGSSTAESENYDEVTYEGYGPNGVAVLVHSLTDNLNRTGTNVRVAFNKNGGAIGEKGSVSYMFERKGYIAIEREGLDIDEDTMLMSVLEAGGEELEASEEVFEIYTDPSDFPEVRDLLESEGYSLAKAEVTMIPQTMVKLPEDKQEIFEQMLDKLEDDDDVSEVFHNAE
;
A
#
# COMPACT_ATOMS: atom_id res chain seq x y z
N MET A 1 -2.91 5.57 25.12
CA MET A 1 -2.93 6.72 24.18
C MET A 1 -3.11 6.08 22.83
N SER A 2 -4.35 6.06 22.35
CA SER A 2 -4.89 4.95 21.54
C SER A 2 -5.40 5.42 20.18
N GLY A 3 -4.84 6.48 19.60
CA GLY A 3 -5.49 7.19 18.48
C GLY A 3 -4.66 7.34 17.21
N HIS A 4 -3.50 6.71 17.10
CA HIS A 4 -2.51 7.11 16.11
C HIS A 4 -1.78 5.91 15.53
N SER A 5 -2.48 5.22 14.63
CA SER A 5 -1.94 4.04 13.98
C SER A 5 -2.33 4.01 12.51
N LYS A 6 -1.67 3.14 11.74
CA LYS A 6 -1.96 2.98 10.31
C LYS A 6 -3.44 2.61 10.09
N TRP A 7 -4.02 1.84 11.01
CA TRP A 7 -5.43 1.48 10.98
C TRP A 7 -6.38 2.69 11.02
N SER A 8 -6.08 3.69 11.85
CA SER A 8 -6.89 4.91 11.96
C SER A 8 -6.96 5.66 10.63
N ASN A 9 -5.82 5.77 9.92
CA ASN A 9 -5.73 6.35 8.58
C ASN A 9 -6.52 5.54 7.53
N ILE A 10 -6.51 4.21 7.63
CA ILE A 10 -7.26 3.33 6.73
C ILE A 10 -8.77 3.50 6.94
N GLN A 11 -9.24 3.51 8.19
CA GLN A 11 -10.67 3.67 8.50
C GLN A 11 -11.24 4.98 7.98
N GLY A 12 -10.52 6.10 8.16
CA GLY A 12 -10.95 7.41 7.65
C GLY A 12 -11.12 7.46 6.12
N ARG A 13 -10.45 6.57 5.38
CA ARG A 13 -10.42 6.56 3.91
C ARG A 13 -11.17 5.42 3.24
N LYS A 14 -11.72 4.48 4.01
CA LYS A 14 -12.39 3.25 3.53
C LYS A 14 -13.50 3.55 2.52
N ASN A 15 -14.39 4.51 2.81
CA ASN A 15 -15.51 4.87 1.93
C ASN A 15 -15.06 5.50 0.60
N ALA A 16 -13.97 6.27 0.61
CA ALA A 16 -13.43 6.88 -0.60
C ALA A 16 -12.81 5.82 -1.52
N GLN A 17 -12.17 4.79 -0.96
CA GLN A 17 -11.51 3.73 -1.72
C GLN A 17 -12.50 2.86 -2.50
N ASP A 18 -13.70 2.58 -1.97
CA ASP A 18 -14.72 1.79 -2.68
C ASP A 18 -15.17 2.46 -3.98
N SER A 19 -15.29 3.79 -3.98
CA SER A 19 -15.61 4.55 -5.19
C SER A 19 -14.50 4.51 -6.25
N LYS A 20 -13.25 4.29 -5.81
CA LYS A 20 -12.04 4.23 -6.65
C LYS A 20 -11.64 2.79 -7.02
N ARG A 21 -12.40 1.77 -6.64
CA ARG A 21 -12.02 0.34 -6.83
C ARG A 21 -11.69 -0.03 -8.27
N GLY A 22 -12.41 0.55 -9.23
CA GLY A 22 -12.11 0.38 -10.66
C GLY A 22 -10.70 0.85 -11.05
N LYS A 23 -10.27 2.02 -10.56
CA LYS A 23 -8.92 2.55 -10.78
C LYS A 23 -7.86 1.71 -10.08
N ILE A 24 -8.11 1.30 -8.83
CA ILE A 24 -7.22 0.41 -8.07
C ILE A 24 -6.97 -0.87 -8.88
N PHE A 25 -8.03 -1.47 -9.44
CA PHE A 25 -7.89 -2.68 -10.25
C PHE A 25 -7.10 -2.46 -11.54
N GLN A 26 -7.26 -1.31 -12.20
CA GLN A 26 -6.48 -0.96 -13.37
C GLN A 26 -4.99 -0.80 -13.05
N LYS A 27 -4.67 -0.12 -11.93
CA LYS A 27 -3.30 0.08 -11.45
C LYS A 27 -2.62 -1.25 -11.11
N ILE A 28 -3.28 -2.11 -10.34
CA ILE A 28 -2.78 -3.46 -10.01
C ILE A 28 -2.64 -4.31 -11.29
N SER A 29 -3.56 -4.21 -12.26
CA SER A 29 -3.44 -4.93 -13.52
C SER A 29 -2.18 -4.53 -14.30
N ARG A 30 -1.76 -3.25 -14.23
CA ARG A 30 -0.51 -2.76 -14.82
C ARG A 30 0.71 -3.30 -14.07
N GLU A 31 0.66 -3.37 -12.75
CA GLU A 31 1.71 -4.00 -11.94
C GLU A 31 1.88 -5.48 -12.29
N ILE A 32 0.78 -6.23 -12.45
CA ILE A 32 0.81 -7.64 -12.88
C ILE A 32 1.45 -7.75 -14.27
N TYR A 33 1.00 -6.93 -15.22
CA TYR A 33 1.56 -6.89 -16.56
C TYR A 33 3.08 -6.67 -16.53
N MET A 34 3.56 -5.71 -15.73
CA MET A 34 4.98 -5.40 -15.60
C MET A 34 5.76 -6.53 -14.94
N ALA A 35 5.22 -7.15 -13.89
CA ALA A 35 5.85 -8.30 -13.24
C ALA A 35 6.00 -9.47 -14.22
N VAL A 36 4.98 -9.75 -15.04
CA VAL A 36 5.03 -10.79 -16.07
C VAL A 36 6.05 -10.47 -17.16
N LYS A 37 6.13 -9.21 -17.61
CA LYS A 37 7.12 -8.81 -18.62
C LYS A 37 8.56 -8.98 -18.12
N LYS A 38 8.82 -8.69 -16.83
CA LYS A 38 10.16 -8.78 -16.23
C LYS A 38 10.57 -10.23 -15.90
N GLY A 39 9.66 -11.05 -15.40
CA GLY A 39 10.00 -12.37 -14.81
C GLY A 39 9.23 -13.57 -15.36
N GLY A 40 8.36 -13.38 -16.36
CA GLY A 40 7.51 -14.43 -16.93
C GLY A 40 6.19 -14.65 -16.17
N PRO A 41 5.26 -15.43 -16.74
CA PRO A 41 3.89 -15.54 -16.23
C PRO A 41 3.68 -16.58 -15.13
N ASP A 42 4.69 -17.36 -14.77
CA ASP A 42 4.59 -18.40 -13.74
C ASP A 42 4.89 -17.82 -12.34
N PRO A 43 3.90 -17.70 -11.44
CA PRO A 43 4.11 -17.16 -10.09
C PRO A 43 5.06 -18.01 -9.21
N ASN A 44 5.27 -19.29 -9.57
CA ASN A 44 6.22 -20.15 -8.87
C ASN A 44 7.66 -19.73 -9.16
N MET A 45 7.92 -19.26 -10.39
CA MET A 45 9.25 -18.85 -10.86
C MET A 45 9.44 -17.32 -10.85
N ASN A 46 8.37 -16.56 -10.58
CA ASN A 46 8.39 -15.10 -10.54
C ASN A 46 7.88 -14.55 -9.19
N PRO A 47 8.78 -14.31 -8.23
CA PRO A 47 8.41 -13.76 -6.91
C PRO A 47 7.70 -12.40 -6.99
N SER A 48 8.07 -11.55 -7.95
CA SER A 48 7.43 -10.24 -8.13
C SER A 48 5.98 -10.39 -8.56
N LEU A 49 5.69 -11.32 -9.46
CA LEU A 49 4.31 -11.63 -9.85
C LEU A 49 3.50 -12.13 -8.66
N ARG A 50 4.06 -13.00 -7.83
CA ARG A 50 3.40 -13.50 -6.63
C ARG A 50 3.00 -12.37 -5.68
N MET A 51 3.92 -11.46 -5.38
CA MET A 51 3.64 -10.31 -4.50
C MET A 51 2.51 -9.42 -5.04
N VAL A 52 2.49 -9.15 -6.34
CA VAL A 52 1.41 -8.34 -6.94
C VAL A 52 0.09 -9.10 -6.97
N MET A 53 0.11 -10.42 -7.17
CA MET A 53 -1.10 -11.25 -7.07
C MET A 53 -1.67 -11.27 -5.65
N ASP A 54 -0.82 -11.31 -4.62
CA ASP A 54 -1.24 -11.19 -3.22
C ASP A 54 -1.88 -9.82 -2.99
N LYS A 55 -1.25 -8.72 -3.45
CA LYS A 55 -1.85 -7.37 -3.41
C LYS A 55 -3.20 -7.29 -4.12
N ALA A 56 -3.35 -7.97 -5.26
CA ALA A 56 -4.62 -8.04 -5.99
C ALA A 56 -5.71 -8.72 -5.16
N LYS A 57 -5.39 -9.87 -4.54
CA LYS A 57 -6.31 -10.59 -3.66
C LYS A 57 -6.69 -9.76 -2.43
N SER A 58 -5.72 -9.13 -1.77
CA SER A 58 -5.94 -8.21 -0.64
C SER A 58 -6.83 -7.02 -0.99
N SER A 59 -6.86 -6.63 -2.27
CA SER A 59 -7.75 -5.57 -2.78
C SER A 59 -9.12 -6.10 -3.23
N ASN A 60 -9.43 -7.37 -2.98
CA ASN A 60 -10.63 -8.07 -3.45
C ASN A 60 -10.79 -8.03 -5.00
N MET A 61 -9.68 -8.06 -5.74
CA MET A 61 -9.71 -8.18 -7.19
C MET A 61 -10.20 -9.58 -7.59
N PRO A 62 -11.22 -9.71 -8.46
CA PRO A 62 -11.63 -11.01 -8.99
C PRO A 62 -10.48 -11.73 -9.72
N ASN A 63 -10.37 -13.05 -9.52
CA ASN A 63 -9.34 -13.87 -10.17
C ASN A 63 -9.32 -13.72 -11.70
N ASP A 64 -10.48 -13.59 -12.35
CA ASP A 64 -10.59 -13.35 -13.79
C ASP A 64 -9.87 -12.06 -14.24
N ASN A 65 -9.77 -11.04 -13.38
CA ASN A 65 -9.01 -9.82 -13.70
C ASN A 65 -7.49 -10.09 -13.62
N ILE A 66 -7.07 -10.83 -12.60
CA ILE A 66 -5.66 -11.24 -12.41
C ILE A 66 -5.20 -12.07 -13.61
N ASP A 67 -5.97 -13.10 -13.98
CA ASP A 67 -5.66 -13.99 -15.11
C ASP A 67 -5.59 -13.22 -16.45
N ARG A 68 -6.51 -12.27 -16.66
CA ARG A 68 -6.48 -11.40 -17.84
C ARG A 68 -5.23 -10.52 -17.89
N ALA A 69 -4.81 -9.95 -16.77
CA ALA A 69 -3.59 -9.15 -16.70
C ALA A 69 -2.34 -9.99 -16.96
N ILE A 70 -2.26 -11.22 -16.41
CA ILE A 70 -1.16 -12.17 -16.68
C ILE A 70 -1.10 -12.53 -18.17
N LYS A 71 -2.26 -12.85 -18.76
CA LYS A 71 -2.35 -13.17 -20.19
C LYS A 71 -1.93 -12.00 -21.07
N LYS A 72 -2.33 -10.76 -20.73
CA LYS A 72 -1.91 -9.55 -21.44
C LYS A 72 -0.39 -9.40 -21.38
N GLY A 73 0.22 -9.53 -20.20
CA GLY A 73 1.67 -9.42 -20.01
C GLY A 73 2.47 -10.47 -20.79
N SER A 74 1.91 -11.66 -20.93
CA SER A 74 2.52 -12.78 -21.68
C SER A 74 2.47 -12.61 -23.20
N SER A 75 1.60 -11.74 -23.70
CA SER A 75 1.42 -11.54 -25.13
C SER A 75 2.54 -10.71 -25.74
N THR A 76 2.93 -11.04 -26.98
CA THR A 76 3.95 -10.34 -27.77
C THR A 76 3.39 -9.21 -28.62
N ALA A 77 2.06 -9.05 -28.65
CA ALA A 77 1.39 -7.99 -29.39
C ALA A 77 1.35 -6.72 -28.54
N GLU A 78 2.08 -5.69 -28.98
CA GLU A 78 2.22 -4.36 -28.36
C GLU A 78 2.87 -4.38 -26.97
N SER A 79 4.17 -4.00 -26.94
CA SER A 79 4.87 -3.75 -25.68
C SER A 79 4.52 -2.34 -25.22
N GLU A 80 3.45 -2.20 -24.43
CA GLU A 80 3.33 -1.05 -23.53
C GLU A 80 4.55 -1.12 -22.59
N ASN A 81 5.46 -0.16 -22.73
CA ASN A 81 6.64 -0.06 -21.87
C ASN A 81 6.34 0.99 -20.81
N TYR A 82 6.23 0.54 -19.57
CA TYR A 82 6.09 1.42 -18.41
C TYR A 82 7.42 1.52 -17.68
N ASP A 83 7.81 2.74 -17.36
CA ASP A 83 8.89 3.05 -16.43
C ASP A 83 8.36 3.05 -14.99
N GLU A 84 9.15 2.43 -14.11
CA GLU A 84 8.93 2.47 -12.67
C GLU A 84 9.68 3.67 -12.10
N VAL A 85 8.95 4.60 -11.50
CA VAL A 85 9.50 5.84 -10.95
C VAL A 85 8.92 6.11 -9.58
N THR A 86 9.79 6.55 -8.68
CA THR A 86 9.44 6.97 -7.34
C THR A 86 9.65 8.48 -7.25
N TYR A 87 8.60 9.20 -6.84
CA TYR A 87 8.69 10.60 -6.47
C TYR A 87 8.65 10.72 -4.94
N GLU A 88 9.44 11.64 -4.43
CA GLU A 88 9.64 11.87 -3.02
C GLU A 88 9.37 13.36 -2.73
N GLY A 89 8.77 13.67 -1.59
CA GLY A 89 8.49 15.05 -1.23
C GLY A 89 7.87 15.20 0.14
N TYR A 90 7.59 16.46 0.47
CA TYR A 90 6.97 16.85 1.73
C TYR A 90 5.65 17.55 1.45
N GLY A 91 4.58 17.10 2.11
CA GLY A 91 3.29 17.76 2.14
C GLY A 91 3.24 18.92 3.14
N PRO A 92 2.03 19.45 3.41
CA PRO A 92 1.79 20.39 4.49
C PRO A 92 2.38 19.91 5.82
N ASN A 93 2.85 20.85 6.62
CA ASN A 93 3.46 20.57 7.94
C ASN A 93 4.68 19.64 7.90
N GLY A 94 5.33 19.47 6.74
CA GLY A 94 6.51 18.61 6.63
C GLY A 94 6.20 17.12 6.69
N VAL A 95 4.95 16.71 6.42
CA VAL A 95 4.60 15.30 6.25
C VAL A 95 5.40 14.72 5.08
N ALA A 96 6.15 13.65 5.33
CA ALA A 96 6.85 12.91 4.29
C ALA A 96 5.85 12.16 3.40
N VAL A 97 6.03 12.23 2.08
CA VAL A 97 5.17 11.55 1.10
C VAL A 97 6.02 10.85 0.04
N LEU A 98 5.77 9.56 -0.12
CA LEU A 98 6.41 8.70 -1.10
C LEU A 98 5.36 8.26 -2.14
N VAL A 99 5.65 8.51 -3.42
CA VAL A 99 4.72 8.24 -4.52
C VAL A 99 5.37 7.23 -5.47
N HIS A 100 4.83 6.02 -5.52
CA HIS A 100 5.23 5.02 -6.51
C HIS A 100 4.40 5.18 -7.78
N SER A 101 5.02 5.06 -8.94
CA SER A 101 4.35 5.25 -10.22
C SER A 101 4.85 4.30 -11.30
N LEU A 102 3.93 3.90 -12.18
CA LEU A 102 4.17 3.13 -13.40
C LEU A 102 3.61 3.91 -14.58
N THR A 103 4.50 4.46 -15.41
CA THR A 103 4.16 5.43 -16.44
C THR A 103 4.83 5.16 -17.78
N ASP A 104 4.14 5.47 -18.88
CA ASP A 104 4.71 5.50 -20.23
C ASP A 104 5.30 6.88 -20.60
N ASN A 105 5.19 7.85 -19.70
CA ASN A 105 5.62 9.23 -19.92
C ASN A 105 6.04 9.93 -18.61
N LEU A 106 7.34 9.83 -18.30
CA LEU A 106 7.96 10.43 -17.11
C LEU A 106 7.71 11.95 -16.99
N ASN A 107 7.64 12.68 -18.10
CA ASN A 107 7.43 14.13 -18.09
C ASN A 107 6.01 14.49 -17.69
N ARG A 108 5.00 13.75 -18.19
CA ARG A 108 3.60 13.92 -17.81
C ARG A 108 3.41 13.62 -16.33
N THR A 109 3.82 12.44 -15.89
CA THR A 109 3.64 12.01 -14.49
C THR A 109 4.38 12.92 -13.53
N GLY A 110 5.65 13.25 -13.81
CA GLY A 110 6.42 14.16 -12.96
C GLY A 110 5.81 15.57 -12.88
N THR A 111 5.17 16.04 -13.95
CA THR A 111 4.44 17.31 -13.93
C THR A 111 3.18 17.21 -13.09
N ASN A 112 2.38 16.17 -13.25
CA ASN A 112 1.14 15.95 -12.50
C ASN A 112 1.41 15.84 -11.00
N VAL A 113 2.38 15.00 -10.61
CA VAL A 113 2.80 14.85 -9.21
C VAL A 113 3.28 16.20 -8.66
N ARG A 114 4.13 16.93 -9.40
CA ARG A 114 4.61 18.24 -8.95
C ARG A 114 3.47 19.24 -8.74
N VAL A 115 2.49 19.25 -9.64
CA VAL A 115 1.32 20.12 -9.52
C VAL A 115 0.47 19.74 -8.31
N ALA A 116 0.29 18.45 -8.02
CA ALA A 116 -0.42 17.99 -6.83
C ALA A 116 0.24 18.51 -5.55
N PHE A 117 1.56 18.35 -5.40
CA PHE A 117 2.29 18.89 -4.24
C PHE A 117 2.19 20.43 -4.17
N ASN A 118 2.59 21.14 -5.23
CA ASN A 118 2.72 22.60 -5.19
C ASN A 118 1.39 23.32 -4.96
N LYS A 119 0.27 22.78 -5.46
CA LYS A 119 -1.06 23.38 -5.25
C LYS A 119 -1.66 23.08 -3.88
N ASN A 120 -1.07 22.15 -3.13
CA ASN A 120 -1.61 21.65 -1.87
C ASN A 120 -0.64 21.82 -0.71
N GLY A 121 0.21 22.85 -0.75
CA GLY A 121 1.07 23.22 0.38
C GLY A 121 2.26 22.29 0.62
N GLY A 122 2.62 21.48 -0.38
CA GLY A 122 3.81 20.63 -0.37
C GLY A 122 4.81 20.99 -1.47
N ALA A 123 5.91 20.24 -1.52
CA ALA A 123 6.93 20.32 -2.56
C ALA A 123 7.57 18.95 -2.82
N ILE A 124 7.95 18.69 -4.07
CA ILE A 124 8.78 17.54 -4.45
C ILE A 124 10.21 17.79 -3.95
N GLY A 125 10.80 16.75 -3.34
CA GLY A 125 12.20 16.68 -2.95
C GLY A 125 13.06 15.94 -3.98
N GLU A 126 14.34 15.79 -3.66
CA GLU A 126 15.25 14.94 -4.43
C GLU A 126 15.03 13.46 -4.09
N LYS A 127 15.51 12.58 -4.97
CA LYS A 127 15.52 11.13 -4.70
C LYS A 127 16.34 10.85 -3.43
N GLY A 128 15.80 10.06 -2.52
CA GLY A 128 16.39 9.78 -1.22
C GLY A 128 15.98 10.74 -0.10
N SER A 129 15.14 11.74 -0.37
CA SER A 129 14.77 12.76 0.63
C SER A 129 13.80 12.28 1.70
N VAL A 130 12.97 11.26 1.43
CA VAL A 130 12.03 10.69 2.42
C VAL A 130 12.00 9.17 2.43
N SER A 131 12.46 8.50 1.38
CA SER A 131 12.43 7.03 1.27
C SER A 131 13.09 6.32 2.46
N TYR A 132 14.13 6.89 3.07
CA TYR A 132 14.77 6.33 4.27
C TYR A 132 13.87 6.35 5.51
N MET A 133 12.79 7.14 5.52
CA MET A 133 11.82 7.22 6.60
C MET A 133 10.75 6.13 6.51
N PHE A 134 10.73 5.37 5.41
CA PHE A 134 9.76 4.31 5.17
C PHE A 134 10.46 2.96 5.07
N GLU A 135 9.87 1.95 5.69
CA GLU A 135 10.31 0.57 5.61
C GLU A 135 9.24 -0.27 4.90
N ARG A 136 9.66 -1.17 4.03
CA ARG A 136 8.73 -2.09 3.38
C ARG A 136 8.48 -3.25 4.33
N LYS A 137 7.23 -3.43 4.79
CA LYS A 137 6.82 -4.51 5.70
C LYS A 137 5.54 -5.19 5.21
N GLY A 138 5.30 -6.42 5.67
CA GLY A 138 3.95 -6.96 5.74
C GLY A 138 3.17 -6.23 6.85
N TYR A 139 1.90 -5.96 6.60
CA TYR A 139 0.98 -5.33 7.55
C TYR A 139 -0.34 -6.08 7.56
N ILE A 140 -0.76 -6.51 8.74
CA ILE A 140 -2.03 -7.20 8.97
C ILE A 140 -2.77 -6.47 10.08
N ALA A 141 -4.06 -6.20 9.90
CA ALA A 141 -4.93 -5.61 10.90
C ALA A 141 -6.08 -6.55 11.22
N ILE A 142 -6.28 -6.83 12.51
CA ILE A 142 -7.38 -7.63 13.03
C ILE A 142 -8.22 -6.75 13.94
N GLU A 143 -9.46 -6.47 13.55
CA GLU A 143 -10.42 -5.76 14.38
C GLU A 143 -10.72 -6.60 15.63
N ARG A 144 -10.72 -5.97 16.81
CA ARG A 144 -11.00 -6.66 18.09
C ARG A 144 -12.49 -6.85 18.37
N GLU A 145 -13.35 -6.19 17.59
CA GLU A 145 -14.79 -6.35 17.72
C GLU A 145 -15.18 -7.82 17.53
N GLY A 146 -15.76 -8.42 18.57
CA GLY A 146 -16.16 -9.83 18.57
C GLY A 146 -15.04 -10.83 18.85
N LEU A 147 -13.82 -10.38 19.19
CA LEU A 147 -12.72 -11.25 19.62
C LEU A 147 -12.51 -11.14 21.13
N ASP A 148 -12.64 -12.27 21.84
CA ASP A 148 -12.28 -12.40 23.26
C ASP A 148 -10.87 -12.96 23.37
N ILE A 149 -9.88 -12.14 23.00
CA ILE A 149 -8.47 -12.48 23.07
C ILE A 149 -7.68 -11.32 23.67
N ASP A 150 -6.77 -11.66 24.59
CA ASP A 150 -5.86 -10.70 25.18
C ASP A 150 -4.61 -10.49 24.32
N GLU A 151 -3.87 -9.44 24.64
CA GLU A 151 -2.66 -9.05 23.91
C GLU A 151 -1.57 -10.13 23.99
N ASP A 152 -1.41 -10.78 25.14
CA ASP A 152 -0.40 -11.83 25.32
C ASP A 152 -0.67 -13.04 24.43
N THR A 153 -1.92 -13.48 24.33
CA THR A 153 -2.33 -14.59 23.47
C THR A 153 -2.14 -14.23 22.00
N MET A 154 -2.56 -13.03 21.59
CA MET A 154 -2.35 -12.55 20.22
C MET A 154 -0.86 -12.45 19.88
N LEU A 155 -0.04 -11.93 20.78
CA LEU A 155 1.41 -11.85 20.60
C LEU A 155 2.03 -13.23 20.39
N MET A 156 1.60 -14.25 21.13
CA MET A 156 2.07 -15.62 20.92
C MET A 156 1.67 -16.16 19.53
N SER A 157 0.41 -16.03 19.11
CA SER A 157 -0.03 -16.41 17.76
C SER A 157 0.80 -15.71 16.68
N VAL A 158 1.05 -14.41 16.83
CA VAL A 158 1.83 -13.61 15.87
C VAL A 158 3.27 -14.10 15.79
N LEU A 159 3.92 -14.35 16.93
CA LEU A 159 5.30 -14.84 16.96
C LEU A 159 5.42 -16.26 16.40
N GLU A 160 4.45 -17.14 16.69
CA GLU A 160 4.40 -18.49 16.12
C GLU A 160 4.21 -18.46 14.61
N ALA A 161 3.47 -17.46 14.09
CA ALA A 161 3.27 -17.24 12.67
C ALA A 161 4.50 -16.66 11.94
N GLY A 162 5.49 -16.13 12.67
CA GLY A 162 6.64 -15.43 12.09
C GLY A 162 6.48 -13.91 11.96
N GLY A 163 5.52 -13.31 12.69
CA GLY A 163 5.41 -11.87 12.79
C GLY A 163 6.55 -11.24 13.59
N GLU A 164 6.91 -10.01 13.25
CA GLU A 164 8.00 -9.27 13.88
C GLU A 164 7.53 -8.43 15.07
N GLU A 165 6.34 -7.83 14.94
CA GLU A 165 5.85 -6.82 15.86
C GLU A 165 4.32 -6.86 15.94
N LEU A 166 3.79 -6.64 17.14
CA LEU A 166 2.37 -6.47 17.42
C LEU A 166 2.18 -5.13 18.13
N GLU A 167 1.37 -4.26 17.55
CA GLU A 167 0.82 -3.07 18.18
C GLU A 167 -0.65 -3.34 18.54
N ALA A 168 -0.97 -3.32 19.83
CA ALA A 168 -2.32 -3.55 20.31
C ALA A 168 -2.98 -2.24 20.76
N SER A 169 -4.24 -2.05 20.33
CA SER A 169 -5.13 -1.02 20.85
C SER A 169 -6.44 -1.66 21.34
N GLU A 170 -7.39 -0.84 21.80
CA GLU A 170 -8.73 -1.32 22.17
C GLU A 170 -9.54 -1.78 20.94
N GLU A 171 -9.25 -1.23 19.76
CA GLU A 171 -10.04 -1.45 18.54
C GLU A 171 -9.41 -2.47 17.59
N VAL A 172 -8.08 -2.55 17.56
CA VAL A 172 -7.35 -3.31 16.54
C VAL A 172 -6.04 -3.89 17.08
N PHE A 173 -5.67 -5.05 16.54
CA PHE A 173 -4.31 -5.58 16.56
C PHE A 173 -3.64 -5.31 15.21
N GLU A 174 -2.51 -4.62 15.24
CA GLU A 174 -1.70 -4.31 14.06
C GLU A 174 -0.42 -5.13 14.12
N ILE A 175 -0.24 -5.98 13.12
CA ILE A 175 0.83 -6.96 13.05
C ILE A 175 1.73 -6.59 11.89
N TYR A 176 3.03 -6.51 12.16
CA TYR A 176 4.04 -6.22 11.15
C TYR A 176 4.96 -7.42 10.97
N THR A 177 5.37 -7.66 9.72
CA THR A 177 6.18 -8.82 9.34
C THR A 177 7.28 -8.39 8.36
N ASP A 178 8.32 -9.22 8.21
CA ASP A 178 9.16 -9.13 7.02
C ASP A 178 8.26 -9.33 5.76
N PRO A 179 8.46 -8.58 4.67
CA PRO A 179 7.67 -8.76 3.44
C PRO A 179 7.69 -10.16 2.84
N SER A 180 8.74 -10.95 3.10
CA SER A 180 8.88 -12.31 2.59
C SER A 180 8.09 -13.33 3.41
N ASP A 181 7.90 -13.08 4.70
CA ASP A 181 7.15 -13.94 5.62
C ASP A 181 5.63 -13.61 5.62
N PHE A 182 5.25 -12.43 5.12
CA PHE A 182 3.86 -11.96 5.07
C PHE A 182 2.84 -13.01 4.59
N PRO A 183 3.06 -13.74 3.47
CA PRO A 183 2.07 -14.72 3.01
C PRO A 183 1.84 -15.86 4.00
N GLU A 184 2.90 -16.34 4.65
CA GLU A 184 2.82 -17.43 5.63
C GLU A 184 2.11 -16.96 6.90
N VAL A 185 2.45 -15.77 7.41
CA VAL A 185 1.80 -15.16 8.57
C VAL A 185 0.30 -14.95 8.31
N ARG A 186 -0.06 -14.38 7.16
CA ARG A 186 -1.46 -14.17 6.74
C ARG A 186 -2.23 -15.50 6.73
N ASP A 187 -1.69 -16.50 6.03
CA ASP A 187 -2.39 -17.77 5.82
C ASP A 187 -2.55 -18.54 7.15
N LEU A 188 -1.57 -18.46 8.06
CA LEU A 188 -1.67 -19.09 9.38
C LEU A 188 -2.74 -18.42 10.25
N LEU A 189 -2.74 -17.09 10.34
CA LEU A 189 -3.73 -16.35 11.12
C LEU A 189 -5.17 -16.58 10.59
N GLU A 190 -5.36 -16.64 9.27
CA GLU A 190 -6.65 -17.02 8.69
C GLU A 190 -7.05 -18.46 9.06
N SER A 191 -6.09 -19.40 9.07
CA SER A 191 -6.35 -20.80 9.44
C SER A 191 -6.70 -21.00 10.92
N GLU A 192 -6.20 -20.12 11.79
CA GLU A 192 -6.57 -20.04 13.22
C GLU A 192 -7.96 -19.43 13.43
N GLY A 193 -8.58 -18.92 12.36
CA GLY A 193 -9.94 -18.40 12.37
C GLY A 193 -10.03 -16.89 12.57
N TYR A 194 -8.91 -16.16 12.52
CA TYR A 194 -8.96 -14.70 12.58
C TYR A 194 -9.48 -14.10 11.27
N SER A 195 -10.33 -13.07 11.40
CA SER A 195 -10.76 -12.26 10.27
C SER A 195 -9.78 -11.10 10.09
N LEU A 196 -9.06 -11.09 8.97
CA LEU A 196 -8.09 -10.04 8.67
C LEU A 196 -8.83 -8.86 8.01
N ALA A 197 -8.98 -7.77 8.74
CA ALA A 197 -9.64 -6.57 8.23
C ALA A 197 -8.79 -5.86 7.17
N LYS A 198 -7.46 -6.02 7.25
CA LYS A 198 -6.49 -5.63 6.22
C LYS A 198 -5.31 -6.59 6.23
N ALA A 199 -4.76 -6.92 5.08
CA ALA A 199 -3.51 -7.68 4.95
C ALA A 199 -2.79 -7.27 3.67
N GLU A 200 -1.62 -6.64 3.74
CA GLU A 200 -0.86 -6.22 2.56
C GLU A 200 0.63 -6.07 2.83
N VAL A 201 1.45 -6.12 1.77
CA VAL A 201 2.83 -5.65 1.83
C VAL A 201 2.87 -4.20 1.37
N THR A 202 3.45 -3.32 2.19
CA THR A 202 3.30 -1.87 2.07
C THR A 202 4.50 -1.15 2.67
N MET A 203 4.64 0.15 2.36
CA MET A 203 5.57 1.01 3.08
C MET A 203 4.95 1.47 4.41
N ILE A 204 5.71 1.35 5.49
CA ILE A 204 5.38 1.77 6.85
C ILE A 204 6.35 2.88 7.26
N PRO A 205 5.84 4.05 7.69
CA PRO A 205 6.71 5.12 8.18
C PRO A 205 7.33 4.74 9.54
N GLN A 206 8.62 5.03 9.73
CA GLN A 206 9.32 4.82 11.00
C GLN A 206 8.91 5.84 12.07
N THR A 207 8.40 7.00 11.65
CA THR A 207 7.95 8.07 12.55
C THR A 207 6.74 8.76 11.96
N MET A 208 5.76 9.08 12.80
CA MET A 208 4.55 9.81 12.41
C MET A 208 4.70 11.31 12.66
N VAL A 209 3.97 12.12 11.87
CA VAL A 209 3.89 13.58 11.96
C VAL A 209 2.44 13.97 12.13
N LYS A 210 2.11 14.49 13.31
CA LYS A 210 0.79 15.04 13.59
C LYS A 210 0.43 16.16 12.62
N LEU A 211 -0.66 15.99 11.89
CA LEU A 211 -1.14 17.02 10.97
C LEU A 211 -2.16 17.93 11.69
N PRO A 212 -1.92 19.26 11.75
CA PRO A 212 -2.88 20.19 12.31
C PRO A 212 -4.23 20.14 11.57
N GLU A 213 -5.34 20.33 12.30
CA GLU A 213 -6.70 20.26 11.76
C GLU A 213 -6.90 21.21 10.57
N ASP A 214 -6.31 22.42 10.61
CA ASP A 214 -6.35 23.39 9.51
C ASP A 214 -5.57 22.96 8.25
N LYS A 215 -4.80 21.88 8.33
CA LYS A 215 -4.01 21.30 7.23
C LYS A 215 -4.54 19.95 6.74
N GLN A 216 -5.49 19.33 7.44
CA GLN A 216 -6.04 18.03 7.06
C GLN A 216 -6.70 18.07 5.68
N GLU A 217 -7.62 19.01 5.45
CA GLU A 217 -8.36 19.11 4.19
C GLU A 217 -7.42 19.31 2.98
N ILE A 218 -6.43 20.20 3.10
CA ILE A 218 -5.51 20.48 1.99
C ILE A 218 -4.58 19.29 1.69
N PHE A 219 -4.20 18.53 2.72
CA PHE A 219 -3.42 17.32 2.57
C PHE A 219 -4.23 16.18 1.96
N GLU A 220 -5.49 15.99 2.39
CA GLU A 220 -6.41 15.02 1.79
C GLU A 220 -6.61 15.29 0.31
N GLN A 221 -6.83 16.55 -0.07
CA GLN A 221 -6.91 16.95 -1.47
C GLN A 221 -5.62 16.67 -2.27
N MET A 222 -4.46 16.74 -1.63
CA MET A 222 -3.18 16.38 -2.26
C MET A 222 -3.16 14.88 -2.58
N LEU A 223 -3.49 14.06 -1.57
CA LEU A 223 -3.51 12.61 -1.69
C LEU A 223 -4.56 12.17 -2.72
N ASP A 224 -5.74 12.78 -2.74
CA ASP A 224 -6.76 12.48 -3.73
C ASP A 224 -6.28 12.75 -5.16
N LYS A 225 -5.62 13.89 -5.40
CA LYS A 225 -5.05 14.21 -6.73
C LYS A 225 -3.97 13.22 -7.16
N LEU A 226 -3.13 12.78 -6.22
CA LEU A 226 -2.09 11.79 -6.49
C LEU A 226 -2.73 10.42 -6.79
N GLU A 227 -3.66 9.97 -5.94
CA GLU A 227 -4.37 8.70 -6.11
C GLU A 227 -5.29 8.68 -7.33
N ASP A 228 -5.76 9.84 -7.80
CA ASP A 228 -6.58 9.95 -9.00
C ASP A 228 -5.78 9.92 -10.30
N ASP A 229 -4.47 10.17 -10.23
CA ASP A 229 -3.59 10.05 -11.38
C ASP A 229 -3.41 8.57 -11.76
N ASP A 230 -3.64 8.24 -13.02
CA ASP A 230 -3.61 6.86 -13.51
C ASP A 230 -2.18 6.28 -13.51
N ASP A 231 -1.13 7.10 -13.53
CA ASP A 231 0.26 6.67 -13.50
C ASP A 231 0.76 6.40 -12.07
N VAL A 232 0.10 6.97 -11.05
CA VAL A 232 0.45 6.77 -9.64
C VAL A 232 -0.11 5.43 -9.17
N SER A 233 0.76 4.50 -8.80
CA SER A 233 0.37 3.20 -8.28
C SER A 233 -0.05 3.29 -6.82
N GLU A 234 0.81 3.91 -5.98
CA GLU A 234 0.64 3.96 -4.53
C GLU A 234 1.17 5.27 -3.98
N VAL A 235 0.55 5.74 -2.90
CA VAL A 235 0.96 6.92 -2.15
C VAL A 235 1.09 6.52 -0.69
N PHE A 236 2.26 6.75 -0.11
CA PHE A 236 2.54 6.52 1.30
C PHE A 236 2.88 7.84 1.98
N HIS A 237 2.47 7.99 3.23
CA HIS A 237 2.77 9.17 4.02
C HIS A 237 2.95 8.82 5.48
N ASN A 238 3.53 9.75 6.23
CA ASN A 238 3.66 9.64 7.68
C ASN A 238 2.77 10.60 8.47
N ALA A 239 1.73 11.17 7.85
CA ALA A 239 0.74 11.95 8.59
C ALA A 239 -0.04 11.09 9.59
N GLU A 240 -0.29 11.69 10.76
CA GLU A 240 -1.15 11.25 11.85
C GLU A 240 -2.32 12.22 12.04
#